data_AF-A0A2E9WST7-F1
#
_entry.id   AF-A0A2E9WST7-F1
#
_cell.length_a   1.000
_cell.length_b   1.000
_cell.length_c   1.000
_cell.angle_alpha   90.00
_cell.angle_beta   90.00
_cell.angle_gamma   90.00
#
_symmetry.space_group_name_H-M   'P 1'
#
loop_
_entity.id
_entity.type
_entity.pdbx_description
1 polymer ?
#
loop_
_entity_poly.entity_id
_entity_poly.type
_entity_poly.pdbx_seq_one_letter_code
_entity_poly.pdbx_strand_id
1 'polypeptide(L)'
;MINNKSFNRVIAESLFNLANNNQTIISQTPGLDKDIFSATFDTVDSTIPESQGFIGDGFTTEYTLNGVPARSDLIDVFVENVLQRPGEVYDVQDDTLIFTETPSLGMDIYIKFR
;
A
#
# COMPACT_ATOMS: atom_id res chain seq x y z
N MET A 1 -46.08 -31.39 20.29
CA MET A 1 -46.24 -29.94 20.56
C MET A 1 -44.99 -29.49 21.29
N ILE A 2 -44.28 -28.50 20.76
CA ILE A 2 -43.21 -27.81 21.51
C ILE A 2 -43.86 -26.53 22.06
N ASN A 3 -43.80 -26.29 23.37
CA ASN A 3 -44.32 -25.09 24.04
C ASN A 3 -45.76 -24.70 23.63
N ASN A 4 -46.69 -25.65 23.66
CA ASN A 4 -48.11 -25.45 23.28
C ASN A 4 -48.35 -24.94 21.83
N LYS A 5 -47.33 -24.93 20.97
CA LYS A 5 -47.44 -24.60 19.55
C LYS A 5 -47.45 -25.89 18.69
N SER A 6 -48.16 -25.83 17.56
CA SER A 6 -48.12 -26.90 16.56
C SER A 6 -46.74 -26.93 15.90
N PHE A 7 -46.29 -28.11 15.47
CA PHE A 7 -44.98 -28.25 14.81
C PHE A 7 -44.85 -27.34 13.58
N ASN A 8 -45.91 -27.22 12.78
CA ASN A 8 -45.93 -26.32 11.61
C ASN A 8 -45.76 -24.85 12.00
N ARG A 9 -46.34 -24.43 13.13
CA ARG A 9 -46.19 -23.06 13.65
C ARG A 9 -44.75 -22.78 14.12
N VAL A 10 -44.12 -23.76 14.78
CA VAL A 10 -42.73 -23.63 15.22
C VAL A 10 -41.78 -23.52 14.03
N ILE A 11 -41.98 -24.36 12.99
CA ILE A 11 -41.18 -24.31 11.77
C ILE A 11 -41.32 -22.96 11.07
N ALA A 12 -42.54 -22.44 10.94
CA ALA A 12 -42.79 -21.14 10.33
C ALA A 12 -42.11 -19.99 11.09
N GLU A 13 -42.17 -19.98 12.43
CA GLU A 13 -41.52 -18.97 13.27
C GLU A 13 -39.99 -19.06 13.17
N SER A 14 -39.41 -20.27 13.14
CA SER A 14 -37.96 -20.47 12.97
C SER A 14 -37.46 -20.01 11.59
N LEU A 15 -38.21 -20.32 10.52
CA LEU A 15 -37.87 -19.87 9.16
C LEU A 15 -38.00 -18.35 9.02
N PHE A 16 -39.03 -17.75 9.61
CA PHE A 16 -39.22 -16.30 9.63
C PHE A 16 -38.08 -15.60 10.37
N ASN A 17 -37.69 -16.11 11.54
CA ASN A 17 -36.57 -15.56 12.31
C ASN A 17 -35.25 -15.72 11.57
N LEU A 18 -35.02 -16.85 10.89
CA LEU A 18 -33.82 -17.07 10.08
C LEU A 18 -33.75 -16.11 8.89
N ALA A 19 -34.85 -15.90 8.18
CA ALA A 19 -34.93 -14.94 7.09
C ALA A 19 -34.66 -13.51 7.57
N ASN A 20 -35.25 -13.10 8.69
CA ASN A 20 -35.03 -11.77 9.27
C ASN A 20 -33.61 -11.57 9.79
N ASN A 21 -33.00 -12.59 10.40
CA ASN A 21 -31.60 -12.55 10.80
C ASN A 21 -30.67 -12.41 9.58
N ASN A 22 -30.91 -13.20 8.54
CA ASN A 22 -30.11 -13.12 7.31
C ASN A 22 -30.30 -11.79 6.58
N GLN A 23 -31.53 -11.25 6.56
CA GLN A 23 -31.82 -9.92 6.02
C GLN A 23 -31.16 -8.81 6.83
N THR A 24 -31.07 -8.96 8.15
CA THR A 24 -30.39 -8.02 9.03
C THR A 24 -28.88 -8.03 8.79
N ILE A 25 -28.27 -9.19 8.54
CA ILE A 25 -26.84 -9.31 8.23
C ILE A 25 -26.51 -8.62 6.89
N ILE A 26 -27.29 -8.88 5.83
CA ILE A 26 -27.08 -8.22 4.53
C ILE A 26 -27.45 -6.73 4.53
N SER A 27 -28.31 -6.28 5.46
CA SER A 27 -28.69 -4.87 5.62
C SER A 27 -27.80 -4.10 6.61
N GLN A 28 -27.01 -4.78 7.44
CA GLN A 28 -25.96 -4.20 8.29
C GLN A 28 -24.59 -4.18 7.60
N THR A 29 -24.48 -4.82 6.42
CA THR A 29 -23.32 -4.67 5.52
C THR A 29 -23.68 -4.19 4.10
N PRO A 30 -24.56 -3.17 3.90
CA PRO A 30 -24.63 -2.50 2.60
C PRO A 30 -23.36 -1.65 2.46
N GLY A 31 -22.48 -2.01 1.55
CA GLY A 31 -21.22 -1.30 1.34
C GLY A 31 -20.02 -1.94 2.01
N LEU A 32 -20.10 -3.15 2.59
CA LEU A 32 -18.86 -3.86 2.96
C LEU A 32 -18.05 -4.22 1.70
N ASP A 33 -18.73 -4.48 0.59
CA ASP A 33 -18.13 -4.54 -0.73
C ASP A 33 -17.44 -3.20 -1.06
N LYS A 34 -18.14 -2.07 -0.91
CA LYS A 34 -17.59 -0.73 -1.16
C LYS A 34 -16.42 -0.40 -0.23
N ASP A 35 -16.46 -0.81 1.03
CA ASP A 35 -15.42 -0.57 2.04
C ASP A 35 -14.22 -1.50 1.85
N ILE A 36 -14.43 -2.74 1.40
CA ILE A 36 -13.34 -3.65 1.00
C ILE A 36 -12.68 -3.15 -0.28
N PHE A 37 -13.45 -2.71 -1.28
CA PHE A 37 -12.89 -2.09 -2.49
C PHE A 37 -12.23 -0.74 -2.17
N SER A 38 -12.79 0.08 -1.29
CA SER A 38 -12.19 1.36 -0.89
C SER A 38 -10.91 1.15 -0.08
N ALA A 39 -10.94 0.30 0.95
CA ALA A 39 -9.76 0.03 1.78
C ALA A 39 -8.64 -0.66 1.00
N THR A 40 -8.95 -1.42 -0.05
CA THR A 40 -7.92 -2.11 -0.86
C THR A 40 -7.32 -1.20 -1.94
N PHE A 41 -8.02 -0.18 -2.43
CA PHE A 41 -7.48 0.73 -3.45
C PHE A 41 -6.85 2.01 -2.85
N ASP A 42 -7.39 2.52 -1.74
CA ASP A 42 -6.92 3.75 -1.09
C ASP A 42 -5.63 3.53 -0.27
N THR A 43 -5.39 2.29 0.16
CA THR A 43 -4.15 1.91 0.88
C THR A 43 -2.94 1.73 -0.04
N VAL A 44 -3.13 1.54 -1.34
CA VAL A 44 -2.03 1.34 -2.30
C VAL A 44 -1.36 2.67 -2.64
N ASP A 45 -2.12 3.77 -2.70
CA ASP A 45 -1.60 5.12 -2.94
C ASP A 45 -1.00 5.72 -1.65
N SER A 46 -1.61 5.44 -0.49
CA SER A 46 -1.18 6.00 0.79
C SER A 46 0.05 5.33 1.43
N THR A 47 0.54 4.22 0.87
CA THR A 47 1.71 3.47 1.40
C THR A 47 3.00 3.70 0.62
N ILE A 48 2.94 4.35 -0.55
CA ILE A 48 4.12 4.69 -1.34
C ILE A 48 4.71 6.00 -0.78
N PRO A 49 5.99 6.01 -0.36
CA PRO A 49 6.63 7.23 0.13
C PRO A 49 6.63 8.34 -0.92
N GLU A 50 6.49 9.59 -0.48
CA GLU A 50 6.60 10.76 -1.33
C GLU A 50 7.98 10.83 -1.99
N SER A 51 8.02 11.35 -3.23
CA SER A 51 9.28 11.60 -3.90
C SER A 51 10.14 12.59 -3.12
N GLN A 52 11.46 12.44 -3.22
CA GLN A 52 12.42 13.25 -2.48
C GLN A 52 13.60 13.64 -3.38
N GLY A 53 14.42 14.57 -2.91
CA GLY A 53 15.62 14.96 -3.62
C GLY A 53 16.76 15.37 -2.71
N PHE A 54 17.97 15.29 -3.26
CA PHE A 54 19.22 15.66 -2.62
C PHE A 54 20.07 16.48 -3.58
N ILE A 55 21.08 17.17 -3.04
CA ILE A 55 22.10 17.84 -3.83
C ILE A 55 23.43 17.12 -3.59
N GLY A 56 24.09 16.72 -4.66
CA GLY A 56 25.44 16.15 -4.61
C GLY A 56 26.43 17.14 -4.00
N ASP A 57 27.24 16.70 -3.05
CA ASP A 57 28.29 17.50 -2.39
C ASP A 57 29.69 17.23 -2.96
N GLY A 58 29.83 16.26 -3.87
CA GLY A 58 31.10 15.82 -4.42
C GLY A 58 31.88 14.83 -3.55
N PHE A 59 31.31 14.34 -2.44
CA PHE A 59 31.98 13.39 -1.53
C PHE A 59 31.08 12.23 -1.06
N THR A 60 29.79 12.48 -0.89
CA THR A 60 28.82 11.54 -0.33
C THR A 60 28.32 10.57 -1.40
N THR A 61 28.36 9.28 -1.11
CA THR A 61 27.81 8.21 -1.97
C THR A 61 26.55 7.59 -1.40
N GLU A 62 26.29 7.79 -0.11
CA GLU A 62 25.20 7.17 0.63
C GLU A 62 24.17 8.23 1.04
N TYR A 63 22.91 8.00 0.69
CA TYR A 63 21.79 8.91 0.97
C TYR A 63 20.68 8.16 1.68
N THR A 64 20.27 8.64 2.85
CA THR A 64 19.14 8.08 3.61
C THR A 64 17.82 8.53 3.00
N LEU A 65 17.01 7.57 2.57
CA LEU A 65 15.71 7.74 1.95
C LEU A 65 14.61 7.88 3.02
N ASN A 66 13.56 8.66 2.72
CA ASN A 66 12.31 8.73 3.50
C ASN A 66 11.41 7.47 3.40
N GLY A 67 11.92 6.37 2.85
CA GLY A 67 11.17 5.15 2.56
C GLY A 67 12.11 3.97 2.35
N VAL A 68 11.60 2.75 2.55
CA VAL A 68 12.38 1.51 2.50
C VAL A 68 11.98 0.71 1.26
N PRO A 69 12.66 0.89 0.11
CA PRO A 69 12.39 0.08 -1.06
C PRO A 69 12.91 -1.35 -0.86
N ALA A 70 12.09 -2.35 -1.17
CA ALA A 70 12.51 -3.75 -1.05
C ALA A 70 13.59 -4.17 -2.07
N ARG A 71 13.71 -3.42 -3.17
CA ARG A 71 14.70 -3.61 -4.23
C ARG A 71 14.97 -2.28 -4.94
N SER A 72 16.16 -2.12 -5.50
CA SER A 72 16.58 -0.91 -6.22
C SER A 72 15.77 -0.60 -7.49
N ASP A 73 15.03 -1.56 -8.07
CA ASP A 73 14.13 -1.33 -9.20
C ASP A 73 12.75 -0.77 -8.82
N LEU A 74 12.45 -0.69 -7.52
CA LEU A 74 11.22 -0.09 -6.99
C LEU A 74 11.38 1.42 -6.75
N ILE A 75 12.52 2.00 -7.12
CA ILE A 75 12.72 3.44 -7.17
C ILE A 75 13.27 3.83 -8.54
N ASP A 76 12.91 5.04 -8.98
CA ASP A 76 13.58 5.70 -10.08
C ASP A 76 14.48 6.79 -9.51
N VAL A 77 15.77 6.72 -9.81
CA VAL A 77 16.76 7.71 -9.41
C VAL A 77 17.19 8.50 -10.64
N PHE A 78 17.04 9.82 -10.57
CA PHE A 78 17.48 10.75 -11.59
C PHE A 78 18.62 11.58 -11.03
N VAL A 79 19.66 11.78 -11.85
CA VAL A 79 20.77 12.69 -11.56
C VAL A 79 20.85 13.68 -12.71
N GLU A 80 20.67 14.97 -12.44
CA GLU A 80 20.50 16.02 -13.46
C GLU A 80 19.45 15.66 -14.52
N ASN A 81 18.28 15.18 -14.08
CA ASN A 81 17.19 14.74 -14.95
C ASN A 81 17.51 13.53 -15.86
N VAL A 82 18.64 12.83 -15.63
CA VAL A 82 18.99 11.59 -16.33
C VAL A 82 18.70 10.39 -15.44
N LEU A 83 17.91 9.43 -15.94
CA LEU A 83 17.60 8.19 -15.23
C LEU A 83 18.86 7.34 -15.06
N GLN A 84 19.12 6.92 -13.83
CA GLN A 84 20.22 6.04 -13.46
C GLN A 84 19.75 4.58 -13.43
N ARG A 85 20.66 3.64 -13.75
CA ARG A 85 20.31 2.22 -13.79
C ARG A 85 20.53 1.55 -12.42
N PRO A 86 19.51 0.89 -11.85
CA PRO A 86 19.67 0.12 -10.61
C PRO A 86 20.60 -1.08 -10.81
N GLY A 87 21.42 -1.38 -9.80
CA GLY A 87 22.41 -2.46 -9.78
C GLY A 87 23.69 -2.19 -10.60
N GLU A 88 23.72 -1.14 -11.42
CA GLU A 88 24.93 -0.69 -12.15
C GLU A 88 25.45 0.65 -11.63
N VAL A 89 24.57 1.64 -11.44
CA VAL A 89 24.94 3.00 -11.00
C VAL A 89 24.63 3.23 -9.52
N TYR A 90 23.58 2.59 -9.02
CA TYR A 90 23.21 2.64 -7.62
C TYR A 90 22.62 1.32 -7.16
N ASP A 91 22.65 1.08 -5.87
CA ASP A 91 21.86 0.03 -5.22
C ASP A 91 21.18 0.58 -3.97
N VAL A 92 20.30 -0.21 -3.36
CA VAL A 92 19.63 0.15 -2.11
C VAL A 92 19.84 -0.94 -1.06
N GLN A 93 20.09 -0.50 0.17
CA GLN A 93 20.12 -1.38 1.33
C GLN A 93 19.28 -0.72 2.43
N ASP A 94 18.21 -1.39 2.85
CA ASP A 94 17.22 -0.84 3.77
C ASP A 94 16.69 0.52 3.28
N ASP A 95 16.90 1.59 4.05
CA ASP A 95 16.55 2.97 3.69
C ASP A 95 17.71 3.74 3.04
N THR A 96 18.82 3.08 2.69
CA THR A 96 20.01 3.76 2.19
C THR A 96 20.21 3.51 0.70
N LEU A 97 20.20 4.59 -0.09
CA LEU A 97 20.61 4.61 -1.49
C LEU A 97 22.14 4.74 -1.56
N ILE A 98 22.79 3.86 -2.30
CA ILE A 98 24.24 3.78 -2.40
C ILE A 98 24.63 3.94 -3.88
N PHE A 99 25.31 5.03 -4.22
CA PHE A 99 25.88 5.22 -5.55
C PHE A 99 27.24 4.52 -5.70
N THR A 100 27.51 3.98 -6.88
CA THR A 100 28.83 3.39 -7.21
C THR A 100 29.90 4.46 -7.45
N GLU A 101 29.49 5.65 -7.87
CA GLU A 101 30.34 6.82 -8.06
C GLU A 101 29.74 8.03 -7.37
N THR A 102 30.59 8.87 -6.78
CA THR A 102 30.16 10.08 -6.07
C THR A 102 29.51 11.08 -7.03
N PRO A 103 28.25 11.49 -6.79
CA PRO A 103 27.64 12.58 -7.53
C PRO A 103 28.47 13.86 -7.39
N SER A 104 28.72 14.55 -8.51
CA SER A 104 29.48 15.80 -8.51
C SER A 104 28.80 16.90 -7.70
N LEU A 105 29.59 17.86 -7.23
CA LEU A 105 29.09 19.00 -6.48
C LEU A 105 28.02 19.77 -7.27
N GLY A 106 26.85 19.95 -6.65
CA GLY A 106 25.73 20.72 -7.19
C GLY A 106 24.79 19.93 -8.10
N MET A 107 25.02 18.64 -8.30
CA MET A 107 24.11 17.80 -9.10
C MET A 107 22.80 17.55 -8.36
N ASP A 108 21.67 17.82 -9.01
CA ASP A 108 20.34 17.50 -8.50
C ASP A 108 20.09 15.99 -8.59
N ILE A 109 19.69 15.40 -7.46
CA ILE A 109 19.34 14.00 -7.35
C ILE A 109 17.86 13.93 -6.99
N TYR A 110 17.05 13.33 -7.85
CA TYR A 110 15.62 13.17 -7.63
C TYR A 110 15.26 11.68 -7.56
N ILE A 111 14.49 11.31 -6.54
CA ILE A 111 14.09 9.92 -6.28
C ILE A 111 12.58 9.83 -6.24
N LYS A 112 12.03 8.91 -7.02
CA LYS A 112 10.61 8.58 -7.05
C LYS A 112 10.39 7.11 -6.69
N PHE A 113 9.50 6.85 -5.73
CA PHE A 113 9.09 5.49 -5.36
C PHE A 113 8.01 4.95 -6.32
N ARG A 114 7.98 3.62 -6.47
CA ARG A 114 7.02 2.88 -7.31
C ARG A 114 6.14 1.94 -6.50
#